data_AF-A0A7S0DB68-F1
#
_entry.id   AF-A0A7S0DB68-F1
#
_cell.length_a   1.000
_cell.length_b   1.000
_cell.length_c   1.000
_cell.angle_alpha   90.00
_cell.angle_beta   90.00
_cell.angle_gamma   90.00
#
_symmetry.space_group_name_H-M   'P 1'
#
loop_
_entity.id
_entity.type
_entity.pdbx_description
1 polymer ?
#
loop_
_entity_poly.entity_id
_entity_poly.type
_entity_poly.pdbx_seq_one_letter_code
_entity_poly.pdbx_strand_id
1 'polypeptide(L)'
;VAAAERRLRVAERRAGRGFAKLSLLARDDGDASGAEVLLRRALACFERALGPGCGACAPLLAALGRVATDRGHSETAEACFRHALGVDEAAFRKTRGFRLDGHSVSLTSRSNIVFAHPRSASHLASI
;
A
#
# COMPACT_ATOMS: atom_id res chain seq x y z
N VAL A 1 9.38 -17.90 -25.79
CA VAL A 1 9.85 -16.72 -25.03
C VAL A 1 8.80 -16.25 -24.01
N ALA A 2 7.54 -16.00 -24.38
CA ALA A 2 6.48 -15.53 -23.46
C ALA A 2 6.18 -16.42 -22.23
N ALA A 3 6.30 -17.75 -22.34
CA ALA A 3 6.11 -18.66 -21.20
C ALA A 3 7.24 -18.58 -20.16
N ALA A 4 8.48 -18.34 -20.61
CA ALA A 4 9.65 -18.18 -19.74
C ALA A 4 9.59 -16.84 -18.99
N GLU A 5 9.19 -15.76 -19.67
CA GLU A 5 8.97 -14.45 -19.05
C GLU A 5 7.85 -14.48 -18.00
N ARG A 6 6.74 -15.19 -18.28
CA ARG A 6 5.67 -15.37 -17.29
C ARG A 6 6.15 -16.15 -16.06
N ARG A 7 6.95 -17.21 -16.25
CA ARG A 7 7.54 -17.98 -15.14
C ARG A 7 8.53 -17.13 -14.32
N LEU A 8 9.34 -16.31 -14.99
CA LEU A 8 10.26 -15.37 -14.33
C LEU A 8 9.50 -14.37 -13.46
N ARG A 9 8.43 -13.75 -13.97
CA ARG A 9 7.59 -12.83 -13.18
C ARG A 9 6.96 -13.51 -11.96
N VAL A 10 6.52 -14.76 -12.09
CA VAL A 10 5.98 -15.53 -10.95
C VAL A 10 7.07 -15.81 -9.91
N ALA A 11 8.29 -16.12 -10.35
CA ALA A 11 9.43 -16.36 -9.48
C ALA A 11 9.89 -15.08 -8.76
N GLU A 12 9.99 -13.95 -9.46
CA GLU A 12 10.32 -12.65 -8.89
C GLU A 12 9.29 -12.22 -7.82
N ARG A 13 7.99 -12.43 -8.05
CA ARG A 13 6.97 -12.21 -7.00
C ARG A 13 7.13 -13.13 -5.79
N ARG A 14 7.54 -14.38 -6.01
CA ARG A 14 7.82 -15.32 -4.91
C ARG A 14 9.02 -14.87 -4.09
N ALA A 15 10.10 -14.45 -4.77
CA ALA A 15 11.30 -13.90 -4.13
C ALA A 15 10.96 -12.64 -3.31
N GLY A 16 10.15 -11.73 -3.88
CA GLY A 16 9.69 -10.52 -3.17
C GLY A 16 8.94 -10.84 -1.86
N ARG A 17 8.06 -11.85 -1.87
CA ARG A 17 7.39 -12.29 -0.62
C ARG A 17 8.34 -12.91 0.39
N GLY A 18 9.34 -13.67 -0.07
CA GLY A 18 10.37 -14.23 0.79
C GLY A 18 11.18 -13.15 1.50
N PHE A 19 11.64 -12.15 0.74
CA PHE A 19 12.36 -11.00 1.29
C PHE A 19 11.51 -10.20 2.28
N ALA A 20 10.22 -10.00 2.00
CA ALA A 20 9.31 -9.36 2.95
C ALA A 20 9.23 -10.11 4.29
N LYS A 21 9.13 -11.44 4.24
CA LYS A 21 9.07 -12.27 5.45
C LYS A 21 10.39 -12.25 6.24
N LEU A 22 11.52 -12.35 5.54
CA LEU A 22 12.84 -12.25 6.17
C LEU A 22 13.08 -10.87 6.77
N SER A 23 12.56 -9.81 6.14
CA SER A 23 12.70 -8.46 6.68
C SER A 23 11.96 -8.28 8.01
N LEU A 24 10.80 -8.94 8.19
CA LEU A 24 10.08 -8.90 9.46
C LEU A 24 10.89 -9.60 10.55
N LEU A 25 11.44 -10.78 10.25
CA LEU A 25 12.30 -11.51 11.17
C LEU A 25 13.54 -10.69 11.55
N ALA A 26 14.21 -10.06 10.58
CA ALA A 26 15.37 -9.21 10.84
C ALA A 26 15.03 -8.04 11.76
N ARG A 27 13.83 -7.46 11.66
CA ARG A 27 13.38 -6.41 12.59
C ARG A 27 13.10 -6.94 13.98
N ASP A 28 12.48 -8.11 14.07
CA ASP A 28 12.18 -8.74 15.36
C ASP A 28 13.48 -9.09 16.11
N ASP A 29 14.55 -9.41 15.36
CA ASP A 29 15.92 -9.58 15.88
C ASP A 29 16.65 -8.24 16.18
N GLY A 30 16.01 -7.09 15.96
CA GLY A 30 16.59 -5.76 16.16
C GLY A 30 17.48 -5.25 15.02
N ASP A 31 17.69 -6.03 13.96
CA ASP A 31 18.41 -5.62 12.75
C ASP A 31 17.51 -4.84 11.79
N ALA A 32 17.21 -3.60 12.18
CA ALA A 32 16.52 -2.63 11.33
C ALA A 32 17.26 -2.36 10.00
N SER A 33 18.58 -2.57 9.95
CA SER A 33 19.40 -2.33 8.76
C SER A 33 19.27 -3.44 7.72
N GLY A 34 19.38 -4.69 8.14
CA GLY A 34 19.13 -5.84 7.28
C GLY A 34 17.68 -5.84 6.78
N ALA A 35 16.73 -5.47 7.63
CA ALA A 35 15.33 -5.34 7.25
C ALA A 35 15.10 -4.34 6.10
N GLU A 36 15.72 -3.16 6.15
CA GLU A 36 15.60 -2.15 5.11
C GLU A 36 16.13 -2.66 3.76
N VAL A 37 17.29 -3.31 3.76
CA VAL A 37 17.91 -3.87 2.56
C VAL A 37 17.02 -4.97 1.95
N LEU A 38 16.47 -5.84 2.79
CA LEU A 38 15.56 -6.90 2.35
C LEU A 38 14.27 -6.33 1.77
N LEU A 39 13.71 -5.29 2.39
CA LEU A 39 12.50 -4.62 1.89
C LEU A 39 12.75 -3.93 0.54
N ARG A 40 13.89 -3.25 0.36
CA ARG A 40 14.27 -2.67 -0.95
C ARG A 40 14.41 -3.73 -2.03
N ARG A 41 15.02 -4.87 -1.72
CA ARG A 41 15.12 -6.02 -2.64
C ARG A 41 13.75 -6.57 -3.00
N ALA A 42 12.86 -6.70 -2.02
CA ALA A 42 11.49 -7.12 -2.27
C ALA A 42 10.77 -6.17 -3.25
N LEU A 43 10.91 -4.86 -3.02
CA LEU A 43 10.30 -3.81 -3.83
C LEU A 43 10.77 -3.90 -5.29
N ALA A 44 12.08 -4.02 -5.52
CA ALA A 44 12.64 -4.19 -6.85
C ALA A 44 12.12 -5.46 -7.57
N CYS A 45 11.95 -6.58 -6.84
CA CYS A 45 11.35 -7.79 -7.41
C CYS A 45 9.88 -7.58 -7.82
N PHE A 46 9.10 -6.85 -7.02
CA PHE A 46 7.71 -6.57 -7.34
C PHE A 46 7.55 -5.55 -8.48
N GLU A 47 8.40 -4.53 -8.55
CA GLU A 47 8.41 -3.56 -9.64
C GLU A 47 8.76 -4.22 -10.99
N ARG A 48 9.75 -5.12 -11.01
CA ARG A 48 10.10 -5.90 -12.21
C ARG A 48 8.98 -6.83 -12.66
N ALA A 49 8.27 -7.44 -11.71
CA ALA A 49 7.27 -8.44 -12.01
C ALA A 49 5.87 -7.89 -12.34
N LEU A 50 5.48 -6.77 -11.74
CA LEU A 50 4.12 -6.20 -11.81
C LEU A 50 4.09 -4.76 -12.34
N GLY A 51 5.25 -4.10 -12.46
CA GLY A 51 5.36 -2.69 -12.81
C GLY A 51 5.39 -1.76 -11.58
N PRO A 52 5.85 -0.51 -11.76
CA PRO A 52 5.87 0.48 -10.69
C PRO A 52 4.44 0.83 -10.22
N GLY A 53 4.27 1.06 -8.92
CA GLY A 53 2.96 1.38 -8.34
C GLY A 53 2.01 0.18 -8.25
N CYS A 54 2.55 -1.03 -8.15
CA CYS A 54 1.78 -2.23 -7.91
C CYS A 54 1.14 -2.20 -6.52
N GLY A 55 -0.10 -2.66 -6.34
CA GLY A 55 -0.70 -2.76 -5.00
C GLY A 55 0.10 -3.64 -4.03
N ALA A 56 0.88 -4.60 -4.54
CA ALA A 56 1.78 -5.41 -3.73
C ALA A 56 3.00 -4.64 -3.17
N CYS A 57 3.25 -3.43 -3.69
CA CYS A 57 4.35 -2.55 -3.31
C CYS A 57 3.99 -1.71 -2.06
N ALA A 58 2.70 -1.43 -1.83
CA ALA A 58 2.21 -0.67 -0.66
C ALA A 58 2.60 -1.27 0.70
N PRO A 59 2.41 -2.58 0.98
CA PRO A 59 2.81 -3.15 2.27
C PRO A 59 4.34 -3.12 2.50
N LEU A 60 5.15 -3.14 1.43
CA LEU A 60 6.60 -3.02 1.52
C LEU A 60 7.04 -1.60 1.88
N LEU A 61 6.41 -0.60 1.28
CA LEU A 61 6.62 0.81 1.60
C LEU A 61 6.21 1.11 3.04
N ALA A 62 5.08 0.57 3.51
CA ALA A 62 4.67 0.70 4.90
C ALA A 62 5.65 0.01 5.87
N ALA A 63 6.19 -1.14 5.50
CA ALA A 63 7.21 -1.81 6.30
C ALA A 63 8.53 -1.02 6.35
N LEU A 64 8.92 -0.37 5.26
CA LEU A 64 10.08 0.55 5.23
C LEU A 64 9.83 1.77 6.12
N GLY A 65 8.64 2.35 6.08
CA GLY A 65 8.27 3.46 6.95
C GLY A 65 8.38 3.08 8.42
N ARG A 66 7.87 1.90 8.80
CA ARG A 66 8.03 1.37 10.15
C ARG A 66 9.50 1.15 10.53
N VAL A 67 10.36 0.65 9.64
CA VAL A 67 11.81 0.50 9.91
C VAL A 67 12.49 1.85 10.11
N ALA A 68 12.09 2.85 9.34
CA ALA A 68 12.57 4.21 9.49
C ALA A 68 12.14 4.83 10.83
N THR A 69 10.90 4.55 11.29
CA THR A 69 10.43 4.95 12.63
C THR A 69 11.25 4.28 13.74
N ASP A 70 11.54 2.99 13.64
CA ASP A 70 12.36 2.26 14.63
C ASP A 70 13.77 2.88 14.78
N ARG A 71 14.27 3.55 13.73
CA ARG A 71 15.56 4.26 13.71
C ARG A 71 15.48 5.74 14.07
N GLY A 72 14.30 6.26 14.38
CA GLY A 72 14.08 7.68 14.70
C GLY A 72 14.02 8.61 13.49
N HIS A 73 13.97 8.11 12.26
CA HIS A 73 13.86 8.93 11.05
C HIS A 73 12.40 9.17 10.65
N SER A 74 11.69 9.92 11.49
CA SER A 74 10.25 10.19 11.36
C SER A 74 9.83 10.79 10.01
N GLU A 75 10.63 11.70 9.45
CA GLU A 75 10.34 12.34 8.15
C GLU A 75 10.37 11.33 6.99
N THR A 76 11.38 10.46 6.97
CA THR A 76 11.48 9.40 5.96
C THR A 76 10.36 8.36 6.12
N ALA A 77 9.94 8.09 7.36
CA ALA A 77 8.82 7.20 7.62
C ALA A 77 7.51 7.77 7.07
N GLU A 78 7.24 9.05 7.31
CA GLU A 78 6.04 9.74 6.80
C GLU A 78 5.99 9.74 5.27
N ALA A 79 7.13 10.01 4.60
CA ALA A 79 7.23 9.94 3.16
C ALA A 79 6.89 8.52 2.63
N CYS A 80 7.42 7.47 3.27
CA CYS A 80 7.12 6.08 2.91
C CYS A 80 5.64 5.73 3.10
N PHE A 81 5.02 6.14 4.21
CA PHE A 81 3.61 5.88 4.47
C PHE A 81 2.70 6.62 3.48
N ARG A 82 3.01 7.88 3.16
CA ARG A 82 2.30 8.63 2.11
C ARG A 82 2.41 7.96 0.75
N HIS A 83 3.59 7.46 0.40
CA HIS A 83 3.79 6.72 -0.84
C HIS A 83 2.99 5.41 -0.87
N ALA A 84 2.94 4.68 0.24
CA ALA A 84 2.13 3.47 0.37
C ALA A 84 0.64 3.77 0.17
N LEU A 85 0.12 4.83 0.80
CA LEU A 85 -1.27 5.27 0.65
C LEU A 85 -1.59 5.65 -0.79
N GLY A 86 -0.74 6.42 -1.47
CA GLY A 86 -0.96 6.78 -2.86
C GLY A 86 -1.03 5.56 -3.79
N VAL A 87 -0.22 4.53 -3.52
CA VAL A 87 -0.26 3.26 -4.28
C VAL A 87 -1.53 2.47 -3.97
N ASP A 88 -1.95 2.39 -2.71
CA ASP A 88 -3.19 1.72 -2.31
C ASP A 88 -4.42 2.44 -2.88
N GLU A 89 -4.46 3.77 -2.85
CA GLU A 89 -5.53 4.57 -3.46
C GLU A 89 -5.60 4.37 -4.98
N ALA A 90 -4.45 4.37 -5.66
CA ALA A 90 -4.38 4.12 -7.10
C ALA A 90 -4.80 2.69 -7.45
N ALA A 91 -4.40 1.70 -6.64
CA ALA A 91 -4.80 0.31 -6.80
C ALA A 91 -6.30 0.13 -6.53
N PHE A 92 -6.84 0.78 -5.50
CA PHE A 92 -8.25 0.76 -5.16
C PHE A 92 -9.11 1.39 -6.27
N ARG A 93 -8.71 2.57 -6.78
CA ARG A 93 -9.35 3.26 -7.92
C ARG A 93 -9.33 2.42 -9.21
N LYS A 94 -8.28 1.62 -9.45
CA LYS A 94 -8.23 0.70 -10.61
C LYS A 94 -9.15 -0.51 -10.43
N THR A 95 -9.32 -1.00 -9.21
CA THR A 95 -10.06 -2.24 -8.92
C THR A 95 -11.57 -2.00 -8.88
N ARG A 96 -11.99 -0.82 -8.42
CA ARG A 96 -13.37 -0.35 -8.51
C ARG A 96 -13.32 0.99 -9.22
N GLY A 97 -13.96 1.12 -10.38
CA GLY A 97 -14.12 2.38 -11.11
C GLY A 97 -14.97 3.42 -10.36
N PHE A 98 -14.66 3.66 -9.09
CA PHE A 98 -15.28 4.68 -8.26
C PHE A 98 -14.58 6.00 -8.55
N ARG A 99 -15.30 6.83 -9.30
CA ARG A 99 -15.02 8.24 -9.46
C ARG A 99 -15.28 8.91 -8.10
N LEU A 100 -14.22 9.39 -7.45
CA LEU A 100 -14.37 10.35 -6.36
C LEU A 100 -14.64 11.71 -7.00
N ASP A 101 -15.84 11.88 -7.57
CA ASP A 101 -16.32 13.21 -7.91
C ASP A 101 -16.65 13.92 -6.59
N GLY A 102 -15.77 14.85 -6.22
CA GLY A 102 -16.16 16.05 -5.48
C GLY A 102 -16.63 15.92 -4.03
N HIS A 103 -16.55 14.76 -3.38
CA HIS A 103 -16.87 14.67 -1.95
C HIS A 103 -15.60 14.44 -1.13
N SER A 104 -15.15 15.50 -0.46
CA SER A 104 -14.11 15.48 0.55
C SER A 104 -14.55 14.62 1.73
N VAL A 105 -14.24 13.33 1.69
CA VAL A 105 -14.36 12.47 2.86
C VAL A 105 -13.19 12.78 3.76
N SER A 106 -13.41 13.67 4.75
CA SER A 106 -12.49 13.85 5.87
C SER A 106 -12.41 12.54 6.63
N LEU A 107 -11.28 11.84 6.52
CA LEU A 107 -10.95 10.67 7.34
C LEU A 107 -10.63 11.12 8.76
N THR A 108 -11.64 11.59 9.50
CA THR A 108 -11.49 11.85 10.93
C THR A 108 -11.65 10.54 11.66
N SER A 109 -10.52 9.98 12.07
CA SER A 109 -10.35 8.98 13.13
C SER A 109 -11.05 7.62 12.95
N ARG A 110 -10.27 6.58 13.19
CA ARG A 110 -10.51 5.16 12.87
C ARG A 110 -11.62 4.45 13.67
N SER A 111 -12.69 5.11 14.11
CA SER A 111 -13.72 4.46 14.92
C SER A 111 -15.11 5.09 14.80
N ASN A 112 -15.73 4.95 13.63
CA ASN A 112 -17.17 4.69 13.45
C ASN A 112 -17.56 4.99 12.00
N ILE A 113 -17.80 3.96 11.19
CA ILE A 113 -18.55 4.14 9.95
C ILE A 113 -20.02 4.23 10.36
N VAL A 114 -20.49 5.43 10.69
CA VAL A 114 -21.93 5.73 10.67
C VAL A 114 -22.29 5.96 9.21
N PHE A 115 -22.98 4.99 8.61
CA PHE A 115 -23.67 5.20 7.33
C PHE A 115 -24.82 6.19 7.59
N ALA A 116 -24.55 7.48 7.50
CA ALA A 116 -25.60 8.48 7.40
C ALA A 116 -26.15 8.41 5.97
N HIS A 117 -27.27 7.70 5.78
CA HIS A 117 -28.03 7.74 4.54
C HIS A 117 -28.50 9.18 4.27
N PRO A 118 -28.18 9.78 3.11
CA PRO A 118 -28.68 11.10 2.78
C PRO A 118 -30.17 11.00 2.43
N ARG A 119 -30.99 11.42 3.39
CA ARG A 119 -32.30 12.07 3.24
C ARG A 119 -33.13 11.67 2.00
N SER A 120 -34.09 10.79 2.23
CA SER A 120 -35.45 10.93 1.69
C SER A 120 -36.03 12.27 2.16
N ALA A 121 -35.77 13.34 1.41
CA ALA A 121 -36.41 14.64 1.57
C ALA A 121 -36.86 15.14 0.19
N SER A 122 -37.83 14.43 -0.39
CA SER A 122 -38.49 14.84 -1.63
C SER A 122 -39.95 14.36 -1.62
N HIS A 123 -40.74 14.94 -0.71
CA HIS A 123 -42.20 15.02 -0.83
C HIS A 123 -42.71 16.13 0.09
N LEU A 124 -42.56 17.39 -0.30
CA LEU A 124 -43.41 18.51 0.16
C LEU A 124 -43.23 19.74 -0.74
N ALA A 125 -43.69 19.70 -2.00
CA ALA A 125 -44.18 20.89 -2.73
C ALA A 125 -44.76 20.54 -4.12
N SER A 126 -46.01 20.98 -4.35
CA SER A 126 -46.71 21.18 -5.65
C SER A 126 -47.23 19.89 -6.33
N ILE A 127 -48.53 19.64 -6.55
CA ILE A 127 -49.74 20.45 -6.79
C ILE A 127 -50.90 19.91 -5.95
#